data_AF-A0PU23-F1
#
_entry.id   AF-A0PU23-F1
#
_cell.length_a   1.000
_cell.length_b   1.000
_cell.length_c   1.000
_cell.angle_alpha   90.00
_cell.angle_beta   90.00
_cell.angle_gamma   90.00
#
_symmetry.space_group_name_H-M   'P 1'
#
loop_
_entity.id
_entity.type
_entity.pdbx_description
1 polymer ?
#
loop_
_entity_poly.entity_id
_entity_poly.type
_entity_poly.pdbx_seq_one_letter_code
_entity_poly.pdbx_strand_id
1 'polypeptide(L)'
;MSDTLTEGQQLVPGESLVSKNGAYTLTLQDDGNLVLASRGTPLWASATNGQQVVRAEVQRDGNFVVYTADKPVWHTDTKGKKNVRLVLQDDRNLVLYAADGPAWSTHTETDAPPPPEPTAAAEATASDTAQRVDTTPEAVAAAVAEPAPPEPAAEPAPRTYTVVSGDTLWAIAERFYGDGSKYQVIAEASGVANPDLIHPGEVLTIP
;
A
#
# COMPACT_ATOMS: atom_id res chain seq x y z
N MET A 1 4.28 -15.62 12.73
CA MET A 1 4.59 -15.06 11.41
C MET A 1 6.11 -14.86 11.32
N SER A 2 6.69 -14.94 10.13
CA SER A 2 8.13 -14.74 9.89
C SER A 2 8.38 -13.30 9.45
N ASP A 3 9.57 -12.76 9.73
CA ASP A 3 10.07 -11.50 9.16
C ASP A 3 10.86 -11.72 7.86
N THR A 4 11.15 -12.98 7.54
CA THR A 4 12.08 -13.37 6.48
C THR A 4 11.47 -14.37 5.52
N LEU A 5 11.72 -14.19 4.22
CA LEU A 5 11.60 -15.21 3.17
C LEU A 5 12.98 -15.58 2.63
N THR A 6 13.23 -16.86 2.48
CA THR A 6 14.45 -17.44 1.89
C THR A 6 14.16 -18.02 0.52
N GLU A 7 15.22 -18.43 -0.19
CA GLU A 7 15.10 -18.98 -1.55
C GLU A 7 14.08 -20.12 -1.67
N GLY A 8 13.15 -19.97 -2.62
CA GLY A 8 12.03 -20.87 -2.88
C GLY A 8 10.83 -20.67 -1.96
N GLN A 9 10.89 -19.78 -0.98
CA GLN A 9 9.72 -19.40 -0.18
C GLN A 9 8.92 -18.30 -0.89
N GLN A 10 7.63 -18.29 -0.61
CA GLN A 10 6.66 -17.39 -1.23
C GLN A 10 5.63 -16.91 -0.20
N LEU A 11 4.96 -15.82 -0.54
CA LEU A 11 3.68 -15.43 0.02
C LEU A 11 2.60 -15.71 -1.02
N VAL A 12 1.45 -16.19 -0.56
CA VAL A 12 0.20 -16.20 -1.34
C VAL A 12 -0.75 -15.09 -0.85
N PRO A 13 -1.79 -14.71 -1.62
CA PRO A 13 -2.77 -13.73 -1.17
C PRO A 13 -3.32 -14.03 0.22
N GLY A 14 -3.38 -13.00 1.07
CA GLY A 14 -3.74 -13.06 2.48
C GLY A 14 -2.58 -13.32 3.45
N GLU A 15 -1.40 -13.72 2.96
CA GLU A 15 -0.23 -13.96 3.81
C GLU A 15 0.63 -12.70 3.99
N SER A 16 1.33 -12.66 5.13
CA SER A 16 2.18 -11.54 5.51
C SER A 16 3.52 -11.96 6.12
N LEU A 17 4.53 -11.12 5.92
CA LEU A 17 5.66 -11.01 6.83
C LEU A 17 5.39 -9.94 7.88
N VAL A 18 5.96 -10.13 9.06
CA VAL A 18 5.85 -9.18 10.17
C VAL A 18 7.24 -8.92 10.72
N SER A 19 7.61 -7.65 10.91
CA SER A 19 8.88 -7.27 11.54
C SER A 19 8.97 -7.83 12.97
N LYS A 20 10.17 -7.98 13.52
CA LYS A 20 10.36 -8.56 14.86
C LYS A 20 9.73 -7.71 15.96
N ASN A 21 9.69 -6.40 15.78
CA ASN A 21 9.01 -5.45 16.66
C ASN A 21 7.48 -5.40 16.46
N GLY A 22 6.93 -6.14 15.50
CA GLY A 22 5.49 -6.21 15.22
C GLY A 22 4.86 -4.95 14.64
N ALA A 23 5.63 -3.90 14.35
CA ALA A 23 5.11 -2.61 13.90
C ALA A 23 4.84 -2.56 12.39
N TYR A 24 5.56 -3.39 11.61
CA TYR A 24 5.54 -3.36 10.16
C TYR A 24 5.10 -4.70 9.60
N THR A 25 4.33 -4.64 8.52
CA THR A 25 3.81 -5.83 7.83
C THR A 25 4.00 -5.68 6.33
N LEU A 26 4.50 -6.73 5.67
CA LEU A 26 4.46 -6.87 4.23
C LEU A 26 3.39 -7.90 3.89
N THR A 27 2.32 -7.50 3.22
CA THR A 27 1.17 -8.37 2.92
C THR A 27 0.96 -8.47 1.43
N LEU A 28 0.80 -9.70 0.91
CA LEU A 28 0.23 -9.89 -0.41
C LEU A 28 -1.30 -9.88 -0.27
N GLN A 29 -1.94 -8.81 -0.69
CA GLN A 29 -3.38 -8.58 -0.53
C GLN A 29 -4.20 -9.40 -1.54
N ASP A 30 -5.49 -9.62 -1.24
CA ASP A 30 -6.42 -10.35 -2.11
C ASP A 30 -6.69 -9.66 -3.46
N ASP A 31 -6.50 -8.34 -3.52
CA ASP A 31 -6.56 -7.57 -4.78
C ASP A 31 -5.32 -7.78 -5.67
N GLY A 32 -4.32 -8.52 -5.17
CA GLY A 32 -3.08 -8.83 -5.84
C GLY A 32 -1.96 -7.80 -5.62
N ASN A 33 -2.15 -6.81 -4.76
CA ASN A 33 -1.11 -5.84 -4.44
C ASN A 33 -0.19 -6.36 -3.32
N LEU A 34 1.12 -6.21 -3.46
CA LEU A 34 2.06 -6.46 -2.39
C LEU A 34 2.35 -5.14 -1.66
N VAL A 35 1.96 -5.04 -0.40
CA VAL A 35 1.96 -3.77 0.36
C VAL A 35 2.78 -3.89 1.63
N LEU A 36 3.73 -2.98 1.81
CA LEU A 36 4.40 -2.73 3.08
C LEU A 36 3.63 -1.66 3.84
N ALA A 37 3.28 -1.92 5.09
CA ALA A 37 2.50 -1.02 5.93
C ALA A 37 3.09 -0.89 7.34
N SER A 38 2.83 0.25 7.97
CA SER A 38 3.03 0.49 9.39
C SER A 38 1.69 0.55 10.08
N ARG A 39 1.37 -0.44 10.93
CA ARG A 39 0.08 -0.54 11.65
C ARG A 39 -1.15 -0.34 10.74
N GLY A 40 -1.11 -0.93 9.54
CA GLY A 40 -2.21 -0.83 8.55
C GLY A 40 -2.13 0.38 7.63
N THR A 41 -1.29 1.38 7.92
CA THR A 41 -1.06 2.50 7.00
C THR A 41 -0.06 2.09 5.92
N PRO A 42 -0.43 2.09 4.63
CA PRO A 42 0.46 1.69 3.55
C PRO A 42 1.62 2.69 3.40
N LEU A 43 2.82 2.16 3.16
CA LEU A 43 4.07 2.92 3.01
C LEU A 43 4.69 2.72 1.63
N TRP A 44 4.62 1.50 1.12
CA TRP A 44 5.12 1.12 -0.19
C TRP A 44 4.23 0.02 -0.77
N ALA A 45 4.10 -0.02 -2.09
CA ALA A 45 3.37 -1.06 -2.79
C ALA A 45 4.02 -1.42 -4.14
N SER A 46 3.82 -2.66 -4.58
CA SER A 46 4.24 -3.11 -5.92
C SER A 46 3.39 -2.53 -7.07
N ALA A 47 2.25 -1.91 -6.75
CA ALA A 47 1.26 -1.42 -7.71
C ALA A 47 0.72 -2.52 -8.65
N THR A 48 0.51 -3.72 -8.09
CA THR A 48 0.00 -4.89 -8.82
C THR A 48 -1.47 -5.19 -8.55
N ASN A 49 -2.18 -4.23 -7.93
CA ASN A 49 -3.62 -4.33 -7.67
C ASN A 49 -4.43 -4.57 -8.97
N GLY A 50 -5.42 -5.45 -8.89
CA GLY A 50 -6.28 -5.84 -10.01
C GLY A 50 -5.61 -6.75 -11.05
N GLN A 51 -4.34 -7.10 -10.89
CA GLN A 51 -3.63 -7.95 -11.84
C GLN A 51 -3.82 -9.47 -11.60
N GLN A 52 -4.61 -9.86 -10.60
CA GLN A 52 -4.82 -11.28 -10.22
C GLN A 52 -3.51 -11.99 -9.87
N VAL A 53 -2.73 -11.34 -8.99
CA VAL A 53 -1.50 -11.92 -8.45
C VAL A 53 -1.85 -13.13 -7.57
N VAL A 54 -1.09 -14.21 -7.74
CA VAL A 54 -1.29 -15.47 -7.02
C VAL A 54 -0.14 -15.80 -6.07
N ARG A 55 1.03 -15.19 -6.25
CA ARG A 55 2.15 -15.32 -5.32
C ARG A 55 3.20 -14.23 -5.49
N ALA A 56 3.98 -14.01 -4.43
CA ALA A 56 5.25 -13.29 -4.46
C ALA A 56 6.35 -14.22 -3.92
N GLU A 57 7.42 -14.45 -4.69
CA GLU A 57 8.39 -15.53 -4.43
C GLU A 57 9.83 -15.00 -4.45
N VAL A 58 10.63 -15.42 -3.47
CA VAL A 58 12.09 -15.25 -3.49
C VAL A 58 12.68 -16.41 -4.28
N GLN A 59 13.13 -16.15 -5.50
CA GLN A 59 13.59 -17.20 -6.41
C GLN A 59 15.04 -17.61 -6.13
N ARG A 60 15.37 -18.86 -6.45
CA ARG A 60 16.75 -19.38 -6.36
C ARG A 60 17.72 -18.74 -7.35
N ASP A 61 17.22 -17.98 -8.33
CA ASP A 61 18.06 -17.25 -9.26
C ASP A 61 18.53 -15.89 -8.71
N GLY A 62 18.08 -15.51 -7.52
CA GLY A 62 18.46 -14.28 -6.84
C GLY A 62 17.43 -13.17 -6.90
N ASN A 63 16.34 -13.36 -7.64
CA ASN A 63 15.31 -12.35 -7.84
C ASN A 63 14.14 -12.52 -6.87
N PHE A 64 13.50 -11.43 -6.46
CA PHE A 64 12.19 -11.46 -5.81
C PHE A 64 11.14 -10.98 -6.81
N VAL A 65 10.10 -11.80 -7.03
CA VAL A 65 9.18 -11.63 -8.17
C VAL A 65 7.72 -11.85 -7.74
N VAL A 66 6.85 -10.98 -8.22
CA VAL A 66 5.39 -11.08 -8.06
C VAL A 66 4.79 -11.65 -9.34
N TYR A 67 3.97 -12.69 -9.20
CA TYR A 67 3.41 -13.47 -10.30
C TYR A 67 1.89 -13.48 -10.30
N THR A 68 1.31 -13.35 -11.49
CA THR A 68 -0.04 -13.87 -11.77
C THR A 68 0.04 -15.37 -12.04
N ALA A 69 -1.09 -16.00 -12.37
CA ALA A 69 -1.10 -17.41 -12.80
C ALA A 69 -0.17 -17.66 -14.01
N ASP A 70 -0.05 -16.68 -14.91
CA ASP A 70 0.59 -16.87 -16.22
C ASP A 70 1.98 -16.22 -16.34
N LYS A 71 2.21 -15.07 -15.69
CA LYS A 71 3.41 -14.25 -15.95
C LYS A 71 3.87 -13.43 -14.74
N PRO A 72 5.15 -13.04 -14.69
CA PRO A 72 5.61 -12.05 -13.72
C PRO A 72 5.02 -10.67 -14.04
N VAL A 73 4.69 -9.90 -13.01
CA VAL A 73 4.13 -8.53 -13.13
C VAL A 73 4.95 -7.48 -12.40
N TRP A 74 5.82 -7.88 -11.47
CA TRP A 74 6.78 -7.00 -10.81
C TRP A 74 7.99 -7.82 -10.34
N HIS A 75 9.17 -7.20 -10.29
CA HIS A 75 10.39 -7.85 -9.78
C HIS A 75 11.42 -6.83 -9.25
N THR A 76 12.37 -7.31 -8.44
CA THR A 76 13.48 -6.51 -7.90
C THR A 76 14.63 -6.27 -8.90
N ASP A 77 14.64 -6.99 -10.03
CA ASP A 77 15.69 -6.91 -11.06
C ASP A 77 17.09 -7.30 -10.55
N THR A 78 17.14 -8.32 -9.69
CA THR A 78 18.35 -8.79 -8.99
C THR A 78 18.76 -10.20 -9.43
N LYS A 79 18.33 -10.62 -10.61
CA LYS A 79 18.68 -11.93 -11.17
C LYS A 79 20.20 -12.11 -11.23
N GLY A 80 20.67 -13.28 -10.81
CA GLY A 80 22.08 -13.66 -10.75
C GLY A 80 22.67 -13.60 -9.33
N LYS A 81 22.00 -12.91 -8.39
CA LYS A 81 22.37 -12.93 -6.98
C LYS A 81 22.22 -14.33 -6.37
N LYS A 82 22.93 -14.59 -5.27
CA LYS A 82 23.04 -15.91 -4.64
C LYS A 82 22.82 -15.83 -3.13
N ASN A 83 22.31 -16.92 -2.56
CA ASN A 83 21.99 -17.04 -1.13
C ASN A 83 21.08 -15.89 -0.69
N VAL A 84 20.03 -15.65 -1.47
CA VAL A 84 19.17 -14.48 -1.27
C VAL A 84 18.13 -14.72 -0.19
N ARG A 85 17.84 -13.67 0.58
CA ARG A 85 16.74 -13.64 1.55
C ARG A 85 16.13 -12.25 1.59
N LEU A 86 14.81 -12.19 1.58
CA LEU A 86 14.04 -10.97 1.77
C LEU A 86 13.73 -10.81 3.26
N VAL A 87 14.06 -9.68 3.85
CA VAL A 87 13.93 -9.43 5.29
C VAL A 87 13.17 -8.13 5.51
N LEU A 88 12.08 -8.20 6.28
CA LEU A 88 11.36 -7.04 6.81
C LEU A 88 11.98 -6.63 8.14
N GLN A 89 12.64 -5.48 8.16
CA GLN A 89 13.44 -5.01 9.29
C GLN A 89 12.63 -4.13 10.25
N ASP A 90 13.12 -4.00 11.48
CA ASP A 90 12.53 -3.18 12.54
C ASP A 90 12.74 -1.68 12.34
N ASP A 91 13.50 -1.29 11.33
CA ASP A 91 13.69 0.10 10.88
C ASP A 91 12.70 0.49 9.77
N ARG A 92 11.69 -0.35 9.48
CA ARG A 92 10.68 -0.19 8.40
C ARG A 92 11.19 -0.55 7.00
N ASN A 93 12.45 -0.92 6.84
CA ASN A 93 12.97 -1.28 5.52
C ASN A 93 12.65 -2.73 5.15
N LEU A 94 12.36 -2.96 3.88
CA LEU A 94 12.30 -4.31 3.31
C LEU A 94 13.50 -4.47 2.38
N VAL A 95 14.38 -5.41 2.71
CA VAL A 95 15.67 -5.56 2.02
C VAL A 95 15.85 -6.99 1.50
N LEU A 96 16.24 -7.10 0.24
CA LEU A 96 16.71 -8.35 -0.35
C LEU A 96 18.23 -8.43 -0.17
N TYR A 97 18.67 -9.24 0.78
CA TYR A 97 20.09 -9.54 0.98
C TYR A 97 20.54 -10.69 0.11
N ALA A 98 21.73 -10.58 -0.44
CA ALA A 98 22.47 -11.64 -1.12
C ALA A 98 23.78 -11.95 -0.37
N ALA A 99 24.54 -12.93 -0.84
CA ALA A 99 25.84 -13.30 -0.28
C ALA A 99 26.86 -12.14 -0.27
N ASP A 100 26.78 -11.24 -1.26
CA ASP A 100 27.67 -10.09 -1.46
C ASP A 100 27.16 -8.80 -0.81
N GLY A 101 26.03 -8.84 -0.10
CA GLY A 101 25.45 -7.68 0.58
C GLY A 101 24.00 -7.40 0.17
N PRO A 102 23.45 -6.21 0.49
CA PRO A 102 22.10 -5.84 0.06
C PRO A 102 22.05 -5.68 -1.47
N ALA A 103 21.09 -6.34 -2.10
CA ALA A 103 20.89 -6.32 -3.54
C ALA A 103 19.78 -5.34 -3.97
N TRP A 104 18.77 -5.15 -3.12
CA TRP A 104 17.64 -4.23 -3.34
C TRP A 104 16.98 -3.87 -2.01
N SER A 105 16.35 -2.69 -1.94
CA SER A 105 15.52 -2.28 -0.79
C SER A 105 14.35 -1.38 -1.21
N THR A 106 13.34 -1.29 -0.36
CA THR A 106 12.23 -0.33 -0.52
C THR A 106 12.65 1.11 -0.22
N HIS A 107 13.80 1.32 0.42
CA HIS A 107 14.28 2.63 0.87
C HIS A 107 13.29 3.32 1.81
N THR A 108 12.63 2.53 2.65
CA THR A 108 11.62 2.99 3.62
C THR A 108 12.16 3.09 5.04
N GLU A 109 13.47 2.89 5.25
CA GLU A 109 14.10 2.97 6.56
C GLU A 109 13.77 4.29 7.29
N THR A 110 13.74 4.23 8.62
CA THR A 110 13.55 5.41 9.48
C THR A 110 14.22 5.23 10.82
N ASP A 111 14.82 6.31 11.32
CA ASP A 111 15.32 6.41 12.70
C ASP A 111 14.21 6.78 13.70
N ALA A 112 13.05 7.21 13.21
CA ALA A 112 11.91 7.50 14.07
C ALA A 112 11.43 6.21 14.77
N PRO A 113 11.11 6.27 16.09
CA PRO A 113 10.60 5.10 16.80
C PRO A 113 9.31 4.60 16.15
N PRO A 114 9.06 3.27 16.14
CA PRO A 114 7.84 2.72 15.58
C PRO A 114 6.62 3.32 16.31
N PRO A 115 5.51 3.57 15.59
CA PRO A 115 4.28 4.03 16.23
C PRO A 115 3.91 3.10 17.39
N PRO A 116 3.40 3.65 18.52
CA PRO A 116 2.99 2.83 19.65
C PRO A 116 2.00 1.76 19.19
N GLU A 117 2.05 0.61 19.83
CA GLU A 117 1.00 -0.40 19.65
C GLU A 117 -0.37 0.26 19.84
N PRO A 118 -1.37 -0.05 19.00
CA PRO A 118 -2.74 0.31 19.31
C PRO A 118 -3.05 -0.24 20.69
N THR A 119 -3.13 0.62 21.70
CA THR A 119 -3.53 0.20 23.04
C THR A 119 -4.92 -0.41 22.89
N ALA A 120 -5.09 -1.66 23.34
CA ALA A 120 -6.33 -2.45 23.28
C ALA A 120 -7.59 -1.75 23.88
N ALA A 121 -7.48 -0.51 24.36
CA ALA A 121 -8.57 0.34 24.80
C ALA A 121 -9.33 1.06 23.66
N ALA A 122 -8.80 1.08 22.42
CA ALA A 122 -9.51 1.66 21.25
C ALA A 122 -10.28 0.62 20.41
N GLU A 123 -10.09 -0.68 20.65
CA GLU A 123 -10.72 -1.77 19.88
C GLU A 123 -11.94 -2.41 20.60
N ALA A 124 -12.36 -1.88 21.76
CA ALA A 124 -13.50 -2.39 22.52
C ALA A 124 -14.82 -1.60 22.31
N THR A 125 -14.91 -0.72 21.31
CA THR A 125 -16.17 -0.05 20.92
C THR A 125 -16.43 -0.11 19.41
N ALA A 126 -16.23 -1.27 18.79
CA ALA A 126 -16.74 -1.55 17.44
C ALA A 126 -16.87 -3.07 17.19
N SER A 127 -17.39 -3.82 18.16
CA SER A 127 -17.83 -5.20 17.97
C SER A 127 -18.77 -5.60 19.11
N ASP A 128 -19.95 -5.01 19.15
CA ASP A 128 -21.10 -5.59 19.85
C ASP A 128 -22.38 -5.34 19.04
N THR A 129 -22.55 -6.08 17.94
CA THR A 129 -23.85 -6.64 17.53
C THR A 129 -23.64 -7.73 16.47
N ALA A 130 -23.12 -8.88 16.87
CA ALA A 130 -23.66 -10.13 16.37
C ALA A 130 -24.80 -10.49 17.35
N GLN A 131 -26.01 -10.87 16.95
CA GLN A 131 -26.24 -12.05 16.15
C GLN A 131 -27.76 -12.28 15.96
N ARG A 132 -28.11 -13.00 14.89
CA ARG A 132 -29.37 -13.73 14.60
C ARG A 132 -30.45 -12.86 13.92
N VAL A 133 -31.13 -13.27 12.86
CA VAL A 133 -31.54 -14.61 12.39
C VAL A 133 -31.75 -14.59 10.87
N ASP A 134 -31.49 -15.74 10.26
CA ASP A 134 -31.98 -16.14 8.95
C ASP A 134 -33.53 -16.24 8.98
N THR A 135 -34.22 -15.44 8.19
CA THR A 135 -35.56 -15.73 7.64
C THR A 135 -35.82 -14.85 6.41
N THR A 136 -35.90 -15.47 5.24
CA THR A 136 -36.64 -14.94 4.08
C THR A 136 -38.14 -15.13 4.36
N PRO A 137 -39.03 -14.14 4.10
CA PRO A 137 -39.73 -14.11 2.80
C PRO A 137 -40.01 -12.73 2.18
N GLU A 138 -39.90 -12.72 0.86
CA GLU A 138 -40.78 -12.16 -0.18
C GLU A 138 -41.86 -11.10 0.18
N ALA A 139 -41.76 -9.97 -0.55
CA ALA A 139 -42.78 -9.04 -1.05
C ALA A 139 -43.81 -8.37 -0.09
N VAL A 140 -43.86 -7.02 -0.11
CA VAL A 140 -44.87 -6.22 -0.85
C VAL A 140 -44.61 -4.69 -0.78
N ALA A 141 -44.72 -4.05 -1.94
CA ALA A 141 -45.31 -2.73 -2.23
C ALA A 141 -44.81 -1.44 -1.53
N ALA A 142 -44.05 -0.67 -2.32
CA ALA A 142 -44.32 0.72 -2.74
C ALA A 142 -45.03 1.70 -1.77
N ALA A 143 -44.33 2.78 -1.44
CA ALA A 143 -44.93 4.11 -1.34
C ALA A 143 -43.92 5.17 -1.79
N VAL A 144 -44.36 5.97 -2.76
CA VAL A 144 -43.64 7.04 -3.47
C VAL A 144 -43.56 8.28 -2.60
N ALA A 145 -42.37 8.91 -2.57
CA ALA A 145 -42.24 10.35 -2.33
C ALA A 145 -41.45 10.96 -3.50
N GLU A 146 -42.04 11.96 -4.13
CA GLU A 146 -41.53 12.75 -5.26
C GLU A 146 -40.29 13.61 -4.90
N PRO A 147 -39.56 14.16 -5.89
CA PRO A 147 -38.15 14.50 -5.79
C PRO A 147 -37.91 15.87 -5.13
N ALA A 148 -36.87 15.94 -4.29
CA ALA A 148 -36.22 17.20 -4.01
C ALA A 148 -35.37 17.63 -5.23
N PRO A 149 -35.29 18.94 -5.55
CA PRO A 149 -34.55 19.45 -6.71
C PRO A 149 -33.05 19.12 -6.62
N PRO A 150 -32.31 19.07 -7.74
CA PRO A 150 -30.90 18.69 -7.72
C PRO A 150 -30.10 19.75 -6.94
N GLU A 151 -29.54 19.37 -5.79
CA GLU A 151 -28.44 20.14 -5.21
C GLU A 151 -27.28 20.17 -6.24
N PRO A 152 -26.65 21.34 -6.45
CA PRO A 152 -25.51 21.45 -7.35
C PRO A 152 -24.43 20.46 -6.92
N ALA A 153 -23.83 19.79 -7.92
CA ALA A 153 -22.82 18.74 -7.76
C ALA A 153 -21.89 19.01 -6.58
N ALA A 154 -21.97 18.15 -5.56
CA ALA A 154 -21.02 18.14 -4.46
C ALA A 154 -19.61 18.11 -5.04
N GLU A 155 -18.83 19.15 -4.74
CA GLU A 155 -17.42 19.24 -5.09
C GLU A 155 -16.71 17.96 -4.63
N PRO A 156 -15.81 17.39 -5.45
CA PRO A 156 -15.09 16.18 -5.04
C PRO A 156 -14.35 16.47 -3.74
N ALA A 157 -14.53 15.61 -2.74
CA ALA A 157 -13.81 15.72 -1.48
C ALA A 157 -12.29 15.83 -1.76
N PRO A 158 -11.56 16.72 -1.04
CA PRO A 158 -10.15 16.96 -1.30
C PRO A 158 -9.39 15.65 -1.19
N ARG A 159 -8.68 15.26 -2.25
CA ARG A 159 -7.86 14.06 -2.27
C ARG A 159 -6.48 14.42 -1.75
N THR A 160 -5.98 13.72 -0.75
CA THR A 160 -4.60 13.90 -0.29
C THR A 160 -3.70 12.81 -0.86
N TYR A 161 -2.46 13.16 -1.18
CA TYR A 161 -1.46 12.25 -1.71
C TYR A 161 -0.14 12.42 -0.97
N THR A 162 0.40 11.32 -0.46
CA THR A 162 1.73 11.33 0.16
C THR A 162 2.79 11.11 -0.90
N VAL A 163 3.67 12.09 -1.07
CA VAL A 163 4.80 12.04 -2.01
C VAL A 163 5.66 10.82 -1.68
N VAL A 164 5.98 10.00 -2.68
CA VAL A 164 6.97 8.93 -2.54
C VAL A 164 8.28 9.29 -3.21
N SER A 165 9.34 8.57 -2.87
CA SER A 165 10.68 8.84 -3.40
C SER A 165 10.71 8.70 -4.92
N GLY A 166 11.16 9.75 -5.60
CA GLY A 166 11.17 9.83 -7.06
C GLY A 166 9.92 10.47 -7.68
N ASP A 167 8.90 10.82 -6.90
CA ASP A 167 7.79 11.62 -7.40
C ASP A 167 8.24 13.06 -7.66
N THR A 168 7.62 13.65 -8.68
CA THR A 168 7.65 15.09 -8.92
C THR A 168 6.22 15.61 -8.88
N LEU A 169 6.04 16.87 -8.51
CA LEU A 169 4.73 17.52 -8.55
C LEU A 169 4.09 17.41 -9.95
N TRP A 170 4.91 17.41 -11.01
CA TRP A 170 4.50 17.14 -12.39
C TRP A 170 3.92 15.73 -12.58
N ALA A 171 4.66 14.69 -12.17
CA ALA A 171 4.21 13.30 -12.31
C ALA A 171 2.94 13.03 -11.47
N ILE A 172 2.83 13.67 -10.31
CA ILE A 172 1.63 13.62 -9.47
C ILE A 172 0.46 14.33 -10.18
N ALA A 173 0.67 15.53 -10.72
CA ALA A 173 -0.36 16.24 -11.47
C ALA A 173 -0.84 15.48 -12.70
N GLU A 174 0.07 14.87 -13.45
CA GLU A 174 -0.28 14.00 -14.58
C GLU A 174 -1.09 12.79 -14.12
N ARG A 175 -0.74 12.19 -12.97
CA ARG A 175 -1.45 11.04 -12.41
C ARG A 175 -2.88 11.37 -11.97
N PHE A 176 -3.11 12.54 -11.38
CA PHE A 176 -4.41 12.90 -10.79
C PHE A 176 -5.30 13.76 -11.68
N TYR A 177 -4.71 14.62 -12.51
CA TYR A 177 -5.43 15.49 -13.44
C TYR A 177 -5.32 15.06 -14.91
N GLY A 178 -4.46 14.08 -15.22
CA GLY A 178 -4.14 13.72 -16.61
C GLY A 178 -3.29 14.78 -17.33
N ASP A 179 -2.86 15.81 -16.62
CA ASP A 179 -2.12 16.96 -17.15
C ASP A 179 -1.06 17.39 -16.14
N GLY A 180 0.20 17.10 -16.47
CA GLY A 180 1.35 17.44 -15.62
C GLY A 180 1.48 18.94 -15.37
N SER A 181 0.94 19.81 -16.23
CA SER A 181 0.96 21.27 -16.03
C SER A 181 0.12 21.74 -14.83
N LYS A 182 -0.75 20.88 -14.29
CA LYS A 182 -1.57 21.14 -13.10
C LYS A 182 -0.79 21.06 -11.78
N TYR A 183 0.51 20.81 -11.84
CA TYR A 183 1.38 20.73 -10.66
C TYR A 183 1.37 22.00 -9.80
N GLN A 184 1.15 23.18 -10.40
CA GLN A 184 1.04 24.44 -9.67
C GLN A 184 -0.19 24.48 -8.76
N VAL A 185 -1.31 23.89 -9.20
CA VAL A 185 -2.55 23.83 -8.40
C VAL A 185 -2.33 22.99 -7.15
N ILE A 186 -1.59 21.88 -7.28
CA ILE A 186 -1.21 21.02 -6.15
C ILE A 186 -0.26 21.76 -5.21
N ALA A 187 0.75 22.46 -5.77
CA ALA A 187 1.71 23.24 -4.98
C ALA A 187 1.02 24.34 -4.16
N GLU A 188 0.09 25.10 -4.77
CA GLU A 188 -0.67 26.16 -4.10
C GLU A 188 -1.60 25.60 -3.02
N ALA A 189 -2.33 24.53 -3.31
CA ALA A 189 -3.25 23.89 -2.37
C ALA A 189 -2.54 23.24 -1.17
N SER A 190 -1.28 22.83 -1.38
CA SER A 190 -0.46 22.17 -0.35
C SER A 190 0.50 23.13 0.35
N GLY A 191 0.61 24.38 -0.11
CA GLY A 191 1.54 25.38 0.44
C GLY A 191 3.02 25.12 0.14
N VAL A 192 3.32 24.41 -0.95
CA VAL A 192 4.70 24.08 -1.36
C VAL A 192 5.35 25.31 -1.97
N ALA A 193 6.32 25.89 -1.25
CA ALA A 193 7.00 27.12 -1.68
C ALA A 193 7.91 26.91 -2.91
N ASN A 194 8.46 25.70 -3.09
CA ASN A 194 9.27 25.35 -4.26
C ASN A 194 8.74 24.06 -4.92
N PRO A 195 8.06 24.16 -6.07
CA PRO A 195 7.45 23.01 -6.73
C PRO A 195 8.42 21.92 -7.20
N ASP A 196 9.70 22.26 -7.37
CA ASP A 196 10.74 21.30 -7.76
C ASP A 196 11.37 20.58 -6.55
N LEU A 197 11.03 21.01 -5.34
CA LEU A 197 11.57 20.48 -4.08
C LEU A 197 10.44 19.97 -3.20
N ILE A 198 9.90 18.81 -3.58
CA ILE A 198 9.02 18.03 -2.70
C ILE A 198 9.80 16.90 -2.06
N HIS A 199 9.44 16.56 -0.83
CA HIS A 199 10.11 15.51 -0.09
C HIS A 199 9.23 14.27 0.04
N PRO A 200 9.80 13.05 -0.05
CA PRO A 200 9.06 11.83 0.24
C PRO A 200 8.47 11.88 1.66
N GLY A 201 7.20 11.52 1.80
CA GLY A 201 6.43 11.62 3.03
C GLY A 201 5.62 12.91 3.17
N GLU A 202 5.81 13.89 2.28
CA GLU A 202 5.03 15.12 2.26
C GLU A 202 3.60 14.85 1.79
N VAL A 203 2.61 15.37 2.52
CA VAL A 203 1.19 15.20 2.17
C VAL A 203 0.75 16.39 1.34
N LEU A 204 0.46 16.14 0.06
CA LEU A 204 -0.06 17.11 -0.87
C LEU A 204 -1.58 17.03 -0.92
N THR A 205 -2.23 18.19 -0.89
CA THR A 205 -3.64 18.37 -1.18
C THR A 205 -3.83 18.47 -2.69
N ILE A 206 -4.73 17.65 -3.22
CA ILE A 206 -5.14 17.62 -4.63
C ILE A 206 -6.60 18.12 -4.69
N PRO A 207 -6.81 19.39 -5.08
CA PRO A 207 -8.15 19.98 -5.26
C PRO A 207 -9.02 19.30 -6.31
#